data_AF-A0A2V8CVG7-F1
#
_entry.id   AF-A0A2V8CVG7-F1
#
_cell.length_a   1.000
_cell.length_b   1.000
_cell.length_c   1.000
_cell.angle_alpha   90.00
_cell.angle_beta   90.00
_cell.angle_gamma   90.00
#
_symmetry.space_group_name_H-M   'P 1'
#
loop_
_entity.id
_entity.type
_entity.pdbx_description
1 polymer ?
#
loop_
_entity_poly.entity_id
_entity_poly.type
_entity_poly.pdbx_seq_one_letter_code
_entity_poly.pdbx_strand_id
1 'polypeptide(L)'
;MAAGALGLFAGSELFVRLNIPDVPPVQPVYRTLAALPPGAVIEMPFFYPEVGLHQHTKYMLASTSHWMPLVNGYSDYIPPDFLANVHTLAPFPSRDAFKILEPNRVRYAVFHMYGYNTENRRDVLGRLKEFEAYLRPLYDDGEARL
;
A
#
# COMPACT_ATOMS: atom_id res chain seq x y z
N MET A 1 45.19 16.23 -19.25
CA MET A 1 44.25 17.30 -18.83
C MET A 1 42.83 16.78 -18.59
N ALA A 2 42.22 16.00 -19.48
CA ALA A 2 40.84 15.49 -19.30
C ALA A 2 40.64 14.50 -18.12
N ALA A 3 41.59 13.59 -17.86
CA ALA A 3 41.47 12.60 -16.79
C ALA A 3 41.48 13.19 -15.37
N GLY A 4 42.23 14.28 -15.15
CA GLY A 4 42.28 14.96 -13.86
C GLY A 4 40.99 15.71 -13.52
N ALA A 5 40.33 16.27 -14.55
CA ALA A 5 39.04 16.96 -14.38
C ALA A 5 37.90 15.99 -14.03
N LEU A 6 37.86 14.82 -14.67
CA LEU A 6 36.90 13.75 -14.35
C LEU A 6 37.08 13.21 -12.91
N GLY A 7 38.33 13.02 -12.47
CA GLY A 7 38.62 12.56 -11.10
C GLY A 7 38.20 13.58 -10.03
N LEU A 8 38.37 14.88 -10.29
CA LEU A 8 37.90 15.94 -9.39
C LEU A 8 36.37 16.00 -9.31
N PHE A 9 35.67 15.82 -10.43
CA PHE A 9 34.20 15.83 -10.46
C PHE A 9 33.61 14.63 -9.71
N ALA A 10 34.09 13.42 -10.00
CA ALA A 10 33.68 12.20 -9.27
C ALA A 10 34.05 12.28 -7.78
N GLY A 11 35.22 12.85 -7.46
CA GLY A 11 35.63 13.11 -6.09
C GLY A 11 34.71 14.10 -5.38
N SER A 12 34.20 15.12 -6.07
CA SER A 12 33.26 16.10 -5.51
C SER A 12 31.89 15.50 -5.18
N GLU A 13 31.43 14.51 -5.94
CA GLU A 13 30.19 13.77 -5.66
C GLU A 13 30.26 12.97 -4.36
N LEU A 14 31.45 12.46 -3.99
CA LEU A 14 31.68 11.77 -2.71
C LEU A 14 31.54 12.70 -1.48
N PHE A 15 31.68 14.01 -1.65
CA PHE A 15 31.51 14.99 -0.57
C PHE A 15 30.09 15.54 -0.47
N VAL A 16 29.20 15.18 -1.40
CA VAL A 16 27.78 15.50 -1.28
C VAL A 16 27.20 14.60 -0.19
N ARG A 17 26.83 15.20 0.95
CA ARG A 17 26.05 14.48 1.96
C ARG A 17 24.69 14.15 1.36
N LEU A 18 24.50 12.89 1.00
CA LEU A 18 23.16 12.38 0.69
C LEU A 18 22.35 12.46 1.98
N ASN A 19 21.37 13.36 2.01
CA ASN A 19 20.42 13.47 3.10
C ASN A 19 19.43 12.31 2.99
N ILE A 20 19.89 11.10 3.30
CA ILE A 20 19.07 9.90 3.31
C ILE A 20 18.31 9.92 4.64
N PRO A 21 16.97 10.05 4.63
CA PRO A 21 16.19 9.98 5.86
C PRO A 21 16.30 8.58 6.48
N ASP A 22 16.20 8.52 7.80
CA ASP A 22 16.10 7.24 8.50
C ASP A 22 14.87 6.46 8.01
N VAL A 23 15.03 5.13 7.93
CA VAL A 23 13.93 4.24 7.54
C VAL A 23 12.88 4.25 8.64
N PRO A 24 11.62 4.64 8.35
CA PRO A 24 10.55 4.57 9.33
C PRO A 24 10.34 3.13 9.80
N PRO A 25 9.98 2.90 11.06
CA PRO A 25 9.67 1.55 11.54
C PRO A 25 8.48 0.97 10.78
N VAL A 26 8.51 -0.35 10.54
CA VAL A 26 7.39 -1.08 9.96
C VAL A 26 6.15 -0.95 10.86
N GLN A 27 5.00 -0.60 10.28
CA GLN A 27 3.75 -0.43 11.03
C GLN A 27 3.38 -1.73 11.78
N PRO A 28 2.90 -1.66 13.03
CA PRO A 28 2.66 -2.86 13.83
C PRO A 28 1.62 -3.81 13.23
N VAL A 29 0.66 -3.31 12.44
CA VAL A 29 -0.33 -4.11 11.70
C VAL A 29 0.31 -5.22 10.85
N TYR A 30 1.47 -4.94 10.25
CA TYR A 30 2.16 -5.92 9.41
C TYR A 30 2.79 -7.06 10.22
N ARG A 31 3.12 -6.85 11.50
CA ARG A 31 3.57 -7.93 12.39
C ARG A 31 2.43 -8.90 12.67
N THR A 32 1.22 -8.38 12.89
CA THR A 32 0.02 -9.20 13.01
C THR A 32 -0.23 -9.96 11.71
N LEU A 33 -0.19 -9.26 10.57
CA LEU A 33 -0.40 -9.88 9.26
C LEU A 33 0.59 -11.02 8.96
N ALA A 34 1.87 -10.84 9.28
CA ALA A 34 2.91 -11.86 9.10
C ALA A 34 2.69 -13.13 9.94
N ALA A 35 1.96 -13.04 11.05
CA ALA A 35 1.62 -14.19 11.90
C ALA A 35 0.38 -14.97 11.41
N LEU A 36 -0.38 -14.42 10.46
CA LEU A 36 -1.57 -15.05 9.91
C LEU A 36 -1.21 -16.01 8.75
N PRO A 37 -2.08 -17.00 8.44
CA PRO A 37 -1.78 -17.90 7.34
C PRO A 37 -1.80 -17.15 5.99
N PRO A 38 -1.03 -17.59 4.98
CA PRO A 38 -0.91 -16.90 3.69
C PRO A 38 -2.25 -16.57 3.03
N GLY A 39 -2.33 -15.40 2.38
CA GLY A 39 -3.49 -14.96 1.62
C GLY A 39 -3.25 -13.60 0.99
N ALA A 40 -3.89 -13.31 -0.16
CA ALA A 40 -3.70 -12.04 -0.84
C ALA A 40 -4.28 -10.87 -0.03
N VAL A 41 -3.62 -9.71 -0.13
CA VAL A 41 -3.90 -8.51 0.66
C VAL A 41 -4.27 -7.36 -0.28
N ILE A 42 -5.36 -6.67 0.03
CA ILE A 42 -5.64 -5.34 -0.53
C ILE A 42 -5.27 -4.27 0.49
N GLU A 43 -4.52 -3.26 0.08
CA GLU A 43 -4.11 -2.15 0.95
C GLU A 43 -4.81 -0.86 0.56
N MET A 44 -5.29 -0.14 1.56
CA MET A 44 -6.13 1.05 1.40
C MET A 44 -5.48 2.24 2.13
N PRO A 45 -5.54 3.48 1.58
CA PRO A 45 -6.27 3.88 0.38
C PRO A 45 -5.71 3.30 -0.92
N PHE A 46 -6.62 2.97 -1.85
CA PHE A 46 -6.21 2.53 -3.18
C PHE A 46 -5.92 3.76 -4.04
N PHE A 47 -4.64 4.02 -4.31
CA PHE A 47 -4.25 5.14 -5.17
C PHE A 47 -4.59 4.84 -6.63
N TYR A 48 -5.38 5.71 -7.26
CA TYR A 48 -5.84 5.53 -8.63
C TYR A 48 -5.52 6.69 -9.58
N PRO A 49 -5.40 7.97 -9.15
CA PRO A 49 -4.88 8.98 -10.05
C PRO A 49 -3.44 8.62 -10.43
N GLU A 50 -3.07 8.81 -11.70
CA GLU A 50 -1.75 8.43 -12.22
C GLU A 50 -0.61 9.02 -11.37
N VAL A 51 -0.75 10.29 -10.99
CA VAL A 51 0.19 11.00 -10.10
C VAL A 51 0.38 10.33 -8.73
N GLY A 52 -0.56 9.51 -8.28
CA GLY A 52 -0.55 8.83 -6.99
C GLY A 52 -0.12 7.37 -7.04
N LEU A 53 0.06 6.77 -8.22
CA LEU A 53 0.33 5.33 -8.33
C LEU A 53 1.62 4.91 -7.62
N HIS A 54 2.64 5.78 -7.61
CA HIS A 54 3.91 5.55 -6.91
C HIS A 54 3.75 5.33 -5.39
N GLN A 55 2.61 5.69 -4.80
CA GLN A 55 2.35 5.44 -3.39
C GLN A 55 2.19 3.95 -3.08
N HIS A 56 1.78 3.12 -4.05
CA HIS A 56 1.73 1.66 -3.89
C HIS A 56 3.12 1.05 -3.65
N THR A 57 4.21 1.74 -3.99
CA THR A 57 5.58 1.32 -3.64
C THR A 57 5.78 1.21 -2.12
N LYS A 58 5.06 2.00 -1.33
CA LYS A 58 5.09 1.90 0.14
C LYS A 58 4.52 0.57 0.61
N TYR A 59 3.41 0.14 0.03
CA TYR A 59 2.78 -1.16 0.28
C TYR A 59 3.68 -2.30 -0.18
N MET A 60 4.25 -2.18 -1.39
CA MET A 60 5.21 -3.16 -1.89
C MET A 60 6.43 -3.31 -0.96
N LEU A 61 7.02 -2.21 -0.49
CA LEU A 61 8.13 -2.27 0.47
C LEU A 61 7.69 -2.88 1.80
N ALA A 62 6.54 -2.47 2.34
CA ALA A 62 6.02 -3.02 3.58
C ALA A 62 5.70 -4.51 3.48
N SER A 63 5.31 -4.98 2.29
CA SER A 63 5.01 -6.40 2.04
C SER A 63 6.20 -7.32 2.27
N THR A 64 7.44 -6.82 2.24
CA THR A 64 8.65 -7.59 2.60
C THR A 64 8.66 -8.06 4.06
N SER A 65 7.75 -7.56 4.90
CA SER A 65 7.58 -8.02 6.28
C SER A 65 6.71 -9.29 6.41
N HIS A 66 5.83 -9.55 5.44
CA HIS A 66 4.86 -10.67 5.49
C HIS A 66 4.85 -11.54 4.23
N TRP A 67 5.46 -11.09 3.14
CA TRP A 67 5.63 -11.79 1.85
C TRP A 67 4.34 -12.32 1.22
N MET A 68 3.21 -11.67 1.49
CA MET A 68 1.92 -12.05 0.91
C MET A 68 1.67 -11.28 -0.40
N PRO A 69 0.98 -11.88 -1.38
CA PRO A 69 0.68 -11.20 -2.64
C PRO A 69 -0.25 -10.01 -2.40
N LEU A 70 -0.01 -8.92 -3.14
CA LEU A 70 -0.79 -7.69 -3.06
C LEU A 70 -1.73 -7.56 -4.27
N VAL A 71 -2.96 -7.08 -4.03
CA VAL A 71 -3.88 -6.66 -5.08
C VAL A 71 -3.39 -5.39 -5.76
N ASN A 72 -2.82 -4.47 -4.98
CA ASN A 72 -2.33 -3.17 -5.42
C ASN A 72 -0.82 -3.03 -5.17
N GLY A 73 -0.06 -4.01 -5.68
CA GLY A 73 1.39 -3.89 -5.81
C GLY A 73 1.79 -2.84 -6.85
N TYR A 74 3.04 -2.41 -6.82
CA TYR A 74 3.57 -1.43 -7.76
C TYR A 74 4.46 -2.10 -8.83
N SER A 75 4.35 -1.63 -10.07
CA SER A 75 5.14 -2.10 -11.22
C SER A 75 5.17 -1.02 -12.31
N ASP A 76 6.21 -1.01 -13.16
CA ASP A 76 6.31 -0.10 -14.31
C ASP A 76 5.33 -0.46 -15.45
N TYR A 77 4.70 -1.64 -15.36
CA TYR A 77 3.59 -2.05 -16.21
C TYR A 77 2.28 -1.96 -15.42
N ILE A 78 1.29 -1.26 -15.95
CA ILE A 78 -0.05 -1.18 -15.37
C ILE A 78 -0.94 -2.21 -16.09
N PRO A 79 -1.37 -3.29 -15.43
CA PRO A 79 -2.21 -4.30 -16.04
C PRO A 79 -3.58 -3.76 -16.48
N PRO A 80 -4.16 -4.22 -17.61
CA PRO A 80 -5.48 -3.77 -18.06
C PRO A 80 -6.61 -4.03 -17.06
N ASP A 81 -6.54 -5.13 -16.31
CA ASP A 81 -7.50 -5.48 -15.26
C ASP A 81 -7.42 -4.54 -14.06
N PHE A 82 -6.25 -3.99 -13.75
CA PHE A 82 -6.11 -2.92 -12.75
C PHE A 82 -6.92 -1.69 -13.18
N LEU A 83 -6.72 -1.21 -14.40
CA LEU A 83 -7.44 -0.03 -14.93
C LEU A 83 -8.95 -0.26 -15.02
N ALA A 84 -9.38 -1.48 -15.37
CA ALA A 84 -10.80 -1.82 -15.44
C ALA A 84 -11.50 -1.81 -14.07
N ASN A 85 -10.77 -2.16 -13.00
CA ASN A 85 -11.35 -2.40 -11.68
C ASN A 85 -11.06 -1.30 -10.65
N VAL A 86 -10.09 -0.42 -10.91
CA VAL A 86 -9.57 0.53 -9.92
C VAL A 86 -10.66 1.43 -9.33
N HIS A 87 -11.61 1.92 -10.13
CA HIS A 87 -12.70 2.77 -9.64
C HIS A 87 -13.68 2.04 -8.73
N THR A 88 -13.79 0.71 -8.86
CA THR A 88 -14.62 -0.13 -8.00
C THR A 88 -13.89 -0.55 -6.74
N LEU A 89 -12.57 -0.78 -6.83
CA LEU A 89 -11.71 -1.18 -5.72
C LEU A 89 -11.32 0.01 -4.82
N ALA A 90 -11.16 1.21 -5.35
CA ALA A 90 -10.77 2.39 -4.57
C ALA A 90 -11.73 2.77 -3.44
N PRO A 91 -13.07 2.63 -3.60
CA PRO A 91 -14.00 2.80 -2.50
C PRO A 91 -14.25 1.52 -1.70
N PHE A 92 -13.37 0.51 -1.74
CA PHE A 92 -13.51 -0.68 -0.90
C PHE A 92 -13.64 -0.29 0.60
N PRO A 93 -14.54 -0.93 1.37
CA PRO A 93 -15.36 -2.09 1.02
C PRO A 93 -16.67 -1.74 0.28
N SER A 94 -17.05 -2.59 -0.68
CA SER A 94 -18.33 -2.55 -1.39
C SER A 94 -18.69 -3.94 -1.95
N ARG A 95 -19.98 -4.18 -2.24
CA ARG A 95 -20.44 -5.46 -2.81
C ARG A 95 -19.75 -5.82 -4.12
N ASP A 96 -19.55 -4.84 -5.00
CA ASP A 96 -18.93 -5.08 -6.30
C ASP A 96 -17.42 -5.28 -6.18
N ALA A 97 -16.76 -4.60 -5.23
CA ALA A 97 -15.37 -4.87 -4.94
C ALA A 97 -15.16 -6.29 -4.39
N PHE A 98 -16.05 -6.80 -3.53
CA PHE A 98 -15.98 -8.20 -3.09
C PHE A 98 -16.06 -9.19 -4.26
N LYS A 99 -16.93 -8.97 -5.24
CA LYS A 99 -17.03 -9.83 -6.44
C LYS A 99 -15.75 -9.82 -7.28
N ILE A 100 -15.05 -8.69 -7.35
CA ILE A 100 -13.77 -8.57 -8.06
C ILE A 100 -12.66 -9.32 -7.33
N LEU A 101 -12.67 -9.27 -5.99
CA LEU A 101 -11.63 -9.84 -5.14
C LEU A 101 -11.80 -11.35 -4.88
N GLU A 102 -13.03 -11.86 -4.94
CA GLU A 102 -13.38 -13.26 -4.65
C GLU A 102 -12.64 -14.29 -5.52
N PRO A 103 -12.54 -14.15 -6.87
CA PRO A 103 -11.85 -15.12 -7.71
C PRO A 103 -10.36 -15.30 -7.34
N ASN A 104 -9.71 -14.22 -6.91
CA ASN A 104 -8.31 -14.21 -6.48
C ASN A 104 -8.14 -14.61 -5.00
N ARG A 105 -9.24 -14.96 -4.31
CA ARG A 105 -9.26 -15.39 -2.90
C ARG A 105 -8.53 -14.39 -1.98
N VAL A 106 -8.74 -13.10 -2.22
CA VAL A 106 -8.21 -12.04 -1.36
C VAL A 106 -8.77 -12.22 0.04
N ARG A 107 -7.88 -12.25 1.02
CA ARG A 107 -8.19 -12.71 2.37
C ARG A 107 -8.09 -11.60 3.41
N TYR A 108 -7.24 -10.63 3.16
CA TYR A 108 -6.91 -9.57 4.11
C TYR A 108 -7.09 -8.22 3.45
N ALA A 109 -7.55 -7.24 4.23
CA ALA A 109 -7.64 -5.85 3.82
C ALA A 109 -7.01 -4.98 4.89
N VAL A 110 -5.95 -4.24 4.53
CA VAL A 110 -5.31 -3.29 5.45
C VAL A 110 -5.80 -1.89 5.11
N PHE A 111 -6.27 -1.16 6.11
CA PHE A 111 -6.69 0.23 5.95
C PHE A 111 -5.78 1.15 6.75
N HIS A 112 -5.01 1.96 6.04
CA HIS A 112 -4.11 2.98 6.59
C HIS A 112 -4.84 4.31 6.77
N MET A 113 -5.20 4.62 8.02
CA MET A 113 -6.01 5.79 8.37
C MET A 113 -5.31 7.11 8.07
N TYR A 114 -3.97 7.16 8.14
CA TYR A 114 -3.19 8.35 7.80
C TYR A 114 -3.34 8.80 6.34
N GLY A 115 -3.73 7.88 5.44
CA GLY A 115 -3.92 8.17 4.02
C GLY A 115 -5.25 8.85 3.70
N TYR A 116 -6.16 8.97 4.68
CA TYR A 116 -7.48 9.58 4.51
C TYR A 116 -7.55 10.96 5.17
N ASN A 117 -8.23 11.89 4.50
CA ASN A 117 -8.69 13.11 5.16
C ASN A 117 -9.85 12.79 6.13
N THR A 118 -10.26 13.78 6.93
CA THR A 118 -11.31 13.59 7.95
C THR A 118 -12.64 13.06 7.40
N GLU A 119 -13.04 13.52 6.21
CA GLU A 119 -14.28 13.11 5.55
C GLU A 119 -14.20 11.67 5.05
N ASN A 120 -13.19 11.36 4.24
CA ASN A 120 -12.97 10.03 3.69
C ASN A 120 -12.77 9.00 4.81
N ARG A 121 -12.11 9.37 5.91
CA ARG A 121 -11.95 8.49 7.08
C ARG A 121 -13.29 8.14 7.68
N ARG A 122 -14.20 9.11 7.84
CA ARG A 122 -15.57 8.86 8.33
C ARG A 122 -16.33 7.93 7.39
N ASP A 123 -16.21 8.14 6.08
CA ASP A 123 -16.89 7.32 5.07
C ASP A 123 -16.37 5.88 5.02
N VAL A 124 -15.05 5.68 5.14
CA VAL A 124 -14.45 4.35 5.24
C VAL A 124 -14.95 3.63 6.49
N LEU A 125 -14.96 4.30 7.65
CA LEU A 125 -15.46 3.72 8.89
C LEU A 125 -16.95 3.37 8.81
N GLY A 126 -17.75 4.20 8.14
CA GLY A 126 -19.16 3.92 7.86
C GLY A 126 -19.34 2.64 7.03
N ARG A 127 -18.59 2.50 5.95
CA ARG A 127 -18.62 1.29 5.10
C ARG A 127 -18.11 0.04 5.82
N LEU A 128 -17.03 0.15 6.61
CA LEU A 128 -16.54 -0.96 7.42
C LEU A 128 -17.61 -1.49 8.37
N LYS A 129 -18.41 -0.59 8.97
CA LYS A 129 -19.55 -0.96 9.81
C LYS A 129 -20.69 -1.59 9.00
N GLU A 130 -21.02 -1.04 7.83
CA GLU A 130 -22.05 -1.60 6.95
C GLU A 130 -21.73 -3.04 6.52
N PHE A 131 -20.45 -3.34 6.27
CA PHE A 131 -19.97 -4.65 5.82
C PHE A 131 -19.39 -5.52 6.95
N GLU A 132 -19.71 -5.25 8.22
CA GLU A 132 -19.19 -6.02 9.36
C GLU A 132 -19.57 -7.51 9.32
N ALA A 133 -20.65 -7.87 8.64
CA ALA A 133 -21.04 -9.27 8.42
C ALA A 133 -20.11 -10.03 7.47
N TYR A 134 -19.34 -9.31 6.64
CA TYR A 134 -18.40 -9.87 5.65
C TYR A 134 -16.94 -9.70 6.07
N LEU A 135 -16.66 -8.81 7.01
CA LEU A 135 -15.32 -8.44 7.45
C LEU A 135 -15.15 -8.80 8.92
N ARG A 136 -14.10 -9.55 9.25
CA ARG A 136 -13.74 -9.85 10.64
C ARG A 136 -12.53 -9.02 11.03
N PRO A 137 -12.64 -8.07 11.98
CA PRO A 137 -11.50 -7.29 12.43
C PRO A 137 -10.47 -8.20 13.12
N LEU A 138 -9.22 -8.06 12.73
CA LEU A 138 -8.07 -8.78 13.28
C LEU A 138 -7.10 -7.84 14.01
N TYR A 139 -7.09 -6.55 13.65
CA TYR A 139 -6.23 -5.54 14.26
C TYR A 139 -6.82 -4.13 14.12
N ASP A 140 -6.64 -3.29 15.15
CA ASP A 140 -6.95 -1.85 15.13
C ASP A 140 -6.07 -1.12 16.16
N ASP A 141 -5.22 -0.19 15.70
CA ASP A 141 -4.44 0.71 16.57
C ASP A 141 -4.84 2.18 16.39
N GLY A 142 -5.94 2.45 15.69
CA GLY A 142 -6.40 3.78 15.32
C GLY A 142 -5.72 4.36 14.08
N GLU A 143 -4.48 3.97 13.76
CA GLU A 143 -3.72 4.41 12.59
C GLU A 143 -3.82 3.43 11.42
N ALA A 144 -3.95 2.14 11.72
CA ALA A 144 -4.16 1.07 10.76
C ALA A 144 -5.18 0.06 11.28
N ARG A 145 -5.91 -0.56 10.35
CA ARG A 145 -6.89 -1.62 10.62
C ARG A 145 -6.66 -2.81 9.69
N LEU A 146 -6.84 -4.02 10.20
CA LEU A 146 -6.79 -5.30 9.46
C LEU A 146 -8.08 -6.10 9.68
#